data_AF-A0A0N9HNV6-F1
#
_entry.id   AF-A0A0N9HNV6-F1
#
_cell.length_a   1.000
_cell.length_b   1.000
_cell.length_c   1.000
_cell.angle_alpha   90.00
_cell.angle_beta   90.00
_cell.angle_gamma   90.00
#
_symmetry.space_group_name_H-M   'P 1'
#
loop_
_entity.id
_entity.type
_entity.pdbx_description
1 polymer ?
#
loop_
_entity_poly.entity_id
_entity_poly.type
_entity_poly.pdbx_seq_one_letter_code
_entity_poly.pdbx_strand_id
1 'polypeptide(L)'
;MPRFSFSNARTRTQPSSSPSFSHSAVVPPPNKRLCATTPYERPLPTMDSSMRAELLAGEAALLRGGGDQAVADGWERTMHRLIAALEGGQLSEDTIRFSQIVVQRVNTVASSLQKWEIGAARIVETFTSQAKGHLEQEGPSAFVSTSTSIDSRSCTERGPRPCRPPPSAPNDLLLAPYRRWFLDHFAFPYLTAADK
;
A
#
# COMPACT_ATOMS: atom_id res chain seq x y z
N MET A 1 27.90 2.55 28.14
CA MET A 1 26.83 3.48 27.71
C MET A 1 27.35 4.33 26.56
N PRO A 2 26.82 4.23 25.34
CA PRO A 2 27.07 5.24 24.32
C PRO A 2 26.01 6.36 24.43
N ARG A 3 26.47 7.61 24.46
CA ARG A 3 25.62 8.81 24.41
C ARG A 3 25.44 9.22 22.95
N PHE A 4 24.19 9.31 22.49
CA PHE A 4 23.86 9.93 21.20
C PHE A 4 23.54 11.41 21.42
N SER A 5 24.20 12.28 20.66
CA SER A 5 23.84 13.70 20.52
C SER A 5 22.84 13.84 19.38
N PHE A 6 21.61 14.26 19.70
CA PHE A 6 20.62 14.65 18.70
C PHE A 6 21.02 15.99 18.07
N SER A 7 21.22 16.02 16.75
CA SER A 7 21.39 17.26 15.99
C SER A 7 20.17 17.45 15.08
N ASN A 8 19.25 18.29 15.53
CA ASN A 8 18.14 18.81 14.73
C ASN A 8 18.65 20.03 13.95
N ALA A 9 19.12 19.84 12.72
CA ALA A 9 19.40 20.94 11.80
C ALA A 9 18.17 21.19 10.91
N ARG A 10 17.38 22.16 11.35
CA ARG A 10 16.28 22.79 10.63
C ARG A 10 16.85 23.74 9.58
N THR A 11 16.71 23.44 8.29
CA THR A 11 17.07 24.39 7.23
C THR A 11 15.92 24.51 6.25
N ARG A 12 15.22 25.65 6.35
CA ARG A 12 14.22 26.13 5.38
C ARG A 12 14.77 27.42 4.76
N THR A 13 14.37 27.63 3.51
CA THR A 13 14.40 28.85 2.65
C THR A 13 15.74 29.29 2.05
N GLN A 14 15.88 29.14 0.73
CA GLN A 14 15.67 30.24 -0.23
C GLN A 14 15.55 29.73 -1.68
N PRO A 15 14.75 30.39 -2.54
CA PRO A 15 14.76 30.20 -3.99
C PRO A 15 15.81 31.12 -4.64
N SER A 16 16.70 30.56 -5.47
CA SER A 16 17.66 31.33 -6.24
C SER A 16 17.11 31.75 -7.61
N SER A 17 17.08 33.06 -7.81
CA SER A 17 17.56 33.78 -9.01
C SER A 17 16.86 33.56 -10.35
N SER A 18 16.11 34.60 -10.74
CA SER A 18 15.73 34.95 -12.11
C SER A 18 16.96 35.27 -12.99
N PRO A 19 16.92 35.00 -14.30
CA PRO A 19 17.76 35.70 -15.26
C PRO A 19 16.98 36.87 -15.88
N SER A 20 17.44 38.09 -15.61
CA SER A 20 17.09 39.29 -16.39
C SER A 20 17.87 39.28 -17.69
N PHE A 21 17.20 39.04 -18.82
CA PHE A 21 17.78 39.32 -20.14
C PHE A 21 17.37 40.72 -20.59
N SER A 22 18.35 41.62 -20.50
CA SER A 22 18.32 42.98 -21.04
C SER A 22 18.19 42.97 -22.56
N HIS A 23 17.40 43.93 -23.04
CA HIS A 23 17.20 44.29 -24.43
C HIS A 23 18.51 44.69 -25.12
N SER A 24 18.76 44.14 -26.31
CA SER A 24 19.56 44.80 -27.35
C SER A 24 18.77 44.79 -28.65
N ALA A 25 18.38 45.98 -29.06
CA ALA A 25 17.74 46.30 -30.31
C ALA A 25 18.72 46.09 -31.47
N VAL A 26 18.37 45.22 -32.42
CA VAL A 26 18.89 45.26 -33.78
C VAL A 26 17.72 45.08 -34.75
N VAL A 27 17.62 46.06 -35.63
CA VAL A 27 16.60 46.30 -36.65
C VAL A 27 16.37 45.07 -37.56
N PRO A 28 15.12 44.66 -37.85
CA PRO A 28 14.84 43.71 -38.92
C PRO A 28 14.80 44.42 -40.29
N PRO A 29 15.41 43.87 -41.36
CA PRO A 29 15.15 44.32 -42.72
C PRO A 29 13.79 43.77 -43.20
N PRO A 30 13.02 44.52 -44.01
CA PRO A 30 11.72 44.07 -44.50
C PRO A 30 11.91 43.24 -45.77
N ASN A 31 12.33 41.98 -45.62
CA ASN A 31 12.30 41.04 -46.73
C ASN A 31 11.15 40.07 -46.56
N LYS A 32 10.11 40.35 -47.34
CA LYS A 32 8.97 39.50 -47.68
C LYS A 32 9.42 38.05 -47.82
N ARG A 33 9.23 37.25 -46.78
CA ARG A 33 9.17 35.80 -46.91
C ARG A 33 7.73 35.40 -46.66
N LEU A 34 7.10 34.91 -47.72
CA LEU A 34 5.92 34.08 -47.66
C LEU A 34 6.25 32.93 -46.69
N CYS A 35 5.87 33.08 -45.42
CA CYS A 35 5.78 31.93 -44.53
C CYS A 35 4.62 31.10 -45.05
N ALA A 36 4.95 30.16 -45.93
CA ALA A 36 4.11 29.00 -46.16
C ALA A 36 3.90 28.34 -44.80
N THR A 37 2.66 28.34 -44.33
CA THR A 37 2.19 27.49 -43.24
C THR A 37 2.38 26.06 -43.72
N THR A 38 3.53 25.43 -43.45
CA THR A 38 3.63 23.99 -43.62
C THR A 38 2.67 23.38 -42.62
N PRO A 39 1.63 22.64 -43.04
CA PRO A 39 0.83 21.90 -42.11
C PRO A 39 1.79 20.95 -41.39
N TYR A 40 1.79 21.00 -40.07
CA TYR A 40 2.37 19.93 -39.26
C TYR A 40 1.60 18.66 -39.63
N GLU A 41 2.08 17.92 -40.62
CA GLU A 41 1.67 16.54 -40.84
C GLU A 41 2.16 15.76 -39.63
N ARG A 42 1.29 15.64 -38.63
CA ARG A 42 1.49 14.70 -37.55
C ARG A 42 1.50 13.33 -38.23
N PRO A 43 2.63 12.59 -38.22
CA PRO A 43 2.68 11.28 -38.86
C PRO A 43 1.54 10.45 -38.26
N LEU A 44 0.67 9.91 -39.12
CA LEU A 44 -0.35 8.97 -38.69
C LEU A 44 0.36 7.88 -37.88
N PRO A 45 -0.17 7.49 -36.70
CA PRO A 45 0.47 6.48 -35.88
C PRO A 45 0.61 5.21 -36.72
N THR A 46 1.86 4.88 -37.04
CA THR A 46 2.17 3.62 -37.70
C THR A 46 1.75 2.48 -36.77
N MET A 47 1.35 1.33 -37.34
CA MET A 47 0.95 0.17 -36.56
C MET A 47 1.97 -0.14 -35.46
N ASP A 48 3.26 -0.04 -35.79
CA ASP A 48 4.39 -0.13 -34.86
C ASP A 48 4.27 0.79 -33.63
N SER A 49 4.02 2.09 -33.85
CA SER A 49 3.91 3.07 -32.77
C SER A 49 2.72 2.79 -31.86
N SER A 50 1.59 2.36 -32.44
CA SER A 50 0.39 2.00 -31.68
C SER A 50 0.63 0.74 -30.83
N MET A 51 1.23 -0.30 -31.41
CA MET A 51 1.53 -1.54 -30.70
C MET A 51 2.54 -1.33 -29.58
N ARG A 52 3.60 -0.54 -29.81
CA ARG A 52 4.58 -0.22 -28.76
C ARG A 52 3.94 0.56 -27.61
N ALA A 53 3.07 1.52 -27.92
CA ALA A 53 2.36 2.28 -26.90
C ALA A 53 1.41 1.39 -26.08
N GLU A 54 0.66 0.50 -26.72
CA GLU A 54 -0.25 -0.44 -26.04
C GLU A 54 0.50 -1.44 -25.15
N LEU A 55 1.62 -1.98 -25.63
CA LEU A 55 2.47 -2.89 -24.85
C LEU A 55 3.06 -2.21 -23.60
N LEU A 56 3.58 -1.00 -23.75
CA LEU A 56 4.11 -0.22 -22.62
C LEU A 56 3.02 0.21 -21.65
N ALA A 57 1.84 0.58 -22.16
CA ALA A 57 0.69 0.91 -21.32
C ALA A 57 0.23 -0.30 -20.51
N GLY A 58 0.18 -1.49 -21.11
CA GLY A 58 -0.15 -2.74 -20.44
C GLY A 58 0.89 -3.13 -19.38
N GLU A 59 2.18 -3.03 -19.70
CA GLU A 59 3.27 -3.25 -18.73
C GLU A 59 3.14 -2.30 -17.53
N ALA A 60 2.93 -1.00 -17.79
CA ALA A 60 2.77 -0.01 -16.74
C ALA A 60 1.48 -0.18 -15.93
N ALA A 61 0.42 -0.71 -16.53
CA ALA A 61 -0.82 -1.05 -15.81
C ALA A 61 -0.59 -2.23 -14.86
N LEU A 62 0.07 -3.28 -15.34
CA LEU A 62 0.42 -4.46 -14.55
C LEU A 62 1.32 -4.13 -13.35
N LEU A 63 2.26 -3.20 -13.52
CA LEU A 63 3.13 -2.75 -12.43
C LEU A 63 2.43 -1.85 -11.41
N ARG A 64 1.37 -1.12 -11.81
CA ARG A 64 0.66 -0.18 -10.92
C ARG A 64 -0.50 -0.78 -10.15
N GLY A 65 -1.24 -1.68 -10.77
CA GLY A 65 -2.41 -2.33 -10.19
C GLY A 65 -2.25 -3.84 -10.32
N GLY A 66 -1.52 -4.45 -9.39
CA GLY A 66 -1.29 -5.88 -9.40
C GLY A 66 -2.61 -6.65 -9.44
N GLY A 67 -2.80 -7.44 -10.50
CA GLY A 67 -3.81 -8.50 -10.56
C GLY A 67 -5.26 -8.07 -10.74
N ASP A 68 -5.56 -6.89 -11.30
CA ASP A 68 -6.94 -6.57 -11.68
C ASP A 68 -7.35 -7.32 -12.96
N GLN A 69 -8.54 -7.92 -12.96
CA GLN A 69 -9.07 -8.68 -14.10
C GLN A 69 -9.14 -7.80 -15.36
N ALA A 70 -9.45 -6.50 -15.21
CA ALA A 70 -9.48 -5.55 -16.32
C ALA A 70 -8.11 -5.40 -17.01
N VAL A 71 -7.02 -5.52 -16.26
CA VAL A 71 -5.65 -5.49 -16.81
C VAL A 71 -5.36 -6.77 -17.59
N ALA A 72 -5.79 -7.93 -17.08
CA ALA A 72 -5.66 -9.21 -17.78
C ALA A 72 -6.43 -9.21 -19.11
N ASP A 73 -7.69 -8.79 -19.10
CA ASP A 73 -8.53 -8.69 -20.31
C ASP A 73 -7.97 -7.67 -21.31
N GLY A 74 -7.36 -6.58 -20.81
CA GLY A 74 -6.64 -5.61 -21.63
C GLY A 74 -5.42 -6.22 -22.30
N TRP A 75 -4.63 -6.98 -21.54
CA TRP A 75 -3.43 -7.65 -22.04
C TRP A 75 -3.74 -8.71 -23.09
N GLU A 76 -4.77 -9.52 -22.87
CA GLU A 76 -5.24 -10.52 -23.82
C GLU A 76 -5.65 -9.89 -25.16
N ARG A 77 -6.39 -8.78 -25.13
CA ARG A 77 -6.76 -8.03 -26.35
C ARG A 77 -5.54 -7.50 -27.08
N THR A 78 -4.57 -6.93 -26.36
CA THR A 78 -3.31 -6.45 -26.96
C THR A 78 -2.53 -7.60 -27.61
N MET A 79 -2.49 -8.78 -26.99
CA MET A 79 -1.80 -9.95 -27.55
C MET A 79 -2.49 -10.48 -28.80
N HIS A 80 -3.82 -10.61 -28.79
CA HIS A 80 -4.56 -11.01 -29.99
C HIS A 80 -4.30 -10.05 -31.16
N ARG A 81 -4.28 -8.74 -30.88
CA ARG A 81 -4.00 -7.74 -31.90
C ARG A 81 -2.55 -7.79 -32.40
N LEU A 82 -1.60 -8.04 -31.50
CA LEU A 82 -0.19 -8.24 -31.86
C LEU A 82 -0.02 -9.43 -32.81
N ILE A 83 -0.66 -10.56 -32.49
CA ILE A 83 -0.62 -11.76 -33.33
C ILE A 83 -1.22 -11.47 -34.71
N ALA A 84 -2.41 -10.85 -34.76
CA ALA A 84 -3.04 -10.49 -36.03
C ALA A 84 -2.17 -9.55 -36.87
N ALA A 85 -1.51 -8.57 -36.24
CA ALA A 85 -0.59 -7.64 -36.92
C ALA A 85 0.69 -8.34 -37.41
N LEU A 86 1.19 -9.33 -36.66
CA LEU A 86 2.35 -10.13 -37.02
C LEU A 86 2.05 -11.07 -38.19
N GLU A 87 0.92 -11.76 -38.16
CA GLU A 87 0.42 -12.61 -39.26
C GLU A 87 0.15 -11.79 -40.52
N GLY A 88 -0.35 -10.56 -40.36
CA GLY A 88 -0.56 -9.62 -41.46
C GLY A 88 0.71 -8.97 -42.00
N GLY A 89 1.89 -9.25 -41.44
CA GLY A 89 3.16 -8.64 -41.86
C GLY A 89 3.22 -7.12 -41.67
N GLN A 90 2.42 -6.58 -40.73
CA GLN A 90 2.26 -5.13 -40.53
C GLN A 90 3.26 -4.53 -39.53
N LEU A 91 4.08 -5.37 -38.90
CA LEU A 91 5.04 -4.97 -37.88
C LEU A 91 6.46 -5.01 -38.42
N SER A 92 7.26 -4.01 -38.06
CA SER A 92 8.69 -4.04 -38.31
C SER A 92 9.39 -5.07 -37.39
N GLU A 93 10.53 -5.59 -37.85
CA GLU A 93 11.35 -6.52 -37.08
C GLU A 93 11.73 -5.97 -35.69
N ASP A 94 12.05 -4.67 -35.62
CA ASP A 94 12.34 -3.99 -34.37
C ASP A 94 11.16 -4.03 -33.39
N THR A 95 9.92 -3.84 -33.87
CA THR A 95 8.72 -3.93 -33.03
C THR A 95 8.47 -5.35 -32.57
N ILE A 96 8.72 -6.34 -33.41
CA ILE A 96 8.58 -7.75 -33.04
C ILE A 96 9.56 -8.09 -31.91
N ARG A 97 10.85 -7.76 -32.07
CA ARG A 97 11.86 -7.97 -31.00
C ARG A 97 11.48 -7.23 -29.72
N PHE A 98 11.04 -5.98 -29.84
CA PHE A 98 10.57 -5.19 -28.70
C PHE A 98 9.41 -5.87 -27.97
N SER A 99 8.40 -6.35 -28.70
CA SER A 99 7.25 -7.03 -28.10
C SER A 99 7.64 -8.30 -27.36
N GLN A 100 8.58 -9.08 -27.89
CA GLN A 100 9.09 -10.28 -27.23
C GLN A 100 9.74 -9.95 -25.88
N ILE A 101 10.54 -8.88 -25.82
CA ILE A 101 11.19 -8.42 -24.58
C ILE A 101 10.13 -8.02 -23.55
N VAL A 102 9.11 -7.24 -23.94
CA VAL A 102 8.05 -6.81 -23.01
C VAL A 102 7.27 -8.02 -22.49
N VAL A 103 6.86 -8.94 -23.37
CA VAL A 103 6.16 -10.17 -22.99
C VAL A 103 6.98 -11.02 -22.01
N GLN A 104 8.28 -11.18 -22.25
CA GLN A 104 9.16 -11.93 -21.36
C GLN A 104 9.27 -11.29 -19.97
N ARG A 105 9.35 -9.96 -19.90
CA ARG A 105 9.37 -9.23 -18.62
C ARG A 105 8.07 -9.43 -17.85
N VAL A 106 6.94 -9.23 -18.52
CA VAL A 106 5.61 -9.44 -17.94
C VAL A 106 5.47 -10.88 -17.43
N ASN A 107 5.89 -11.88 -18.22
CA ASN A 107 5.85 -13.28 -17.82
C ASN A 107 6.74 -13.56 -16.59
N THR A 108 7.91 -12.94 -16.51
CA THR A 108 8.82 -13.06 -15.35
C THR A 108 8.16 -12.52 -14.09
N VAL A 109 7.53 -11.34 -14.18
CA VAL A 109 6.80 -10.73 -13.07
C VAL A 109 5.62 -11.62 -12.64
N ALA A 110 4.80 -12.06 -13.59
CA ALA A 110 3.65 -12.93 -13.33
C ALA A 110 4.07 -14.25 -12.68
N SER A 111 5.11 -14.91 -13.19
CA SER A 111 5.64 -16.16 -12.62
C SER A 111 6.20 -15.96 -11.21
N SER A 112 6.82 -14.80 -10.94
CA SER A 112 7.31 -14.47 -9.60
C SER A 112 6.14 -14.27 -8.63
N LEU A 113 5.12 -13.51 -9.03
CA LEU A 113 3.92 -13.29 -8.23
C LEU A 113 3.20 -14.61 -7.90
N GLN A 114 3.06 -15.50 -8.87
CA GLN A 114 2.46 -16.82 -8.66
C GLN A 114 3.24 -17.65 -7.61
N LYS A 115 4.58 -17.62 -7.63
CA LYS A 115 5.40 -18.30 -6.61
C LYS A 115 5.16 -17.72 -5.22
N TRP A 116 5.05 -16.40 -5.10
CA TRP A 116 4.73 -15.74 -3.84
C TRP A 116 3.33 -16.09 -3.34
N GLU A 117 2.34 -16.13 -4.23
CA GLU A 117 0.98 -16.54 -3.91
C GLU A 117 0.92 -17.98 -3.36
N ILE A 118 1.56 -18.93 -4.05
CA ILE A 118 1.66 -20.32 -3.61
C ILE A 118 2.38 -20.40 -2.25
N GLY A 119 3.47 -19.65 -2.08
CA GLY A 119 4.22 -19.61 -0.83
C GLY A 119 3.38 -19.07 0.34
N ALA A 120 2.64 -17.98 0.12
CA ALA A 120 1.76 -17.39 1.11
C ALA A 120 0.62 -18.34 1.49
N ALA A 121 -0.02 -18.98 0.50
CA ALA A 121 -1.06 -19.98 0.73
C ALA A 121 -0.56 -21.13 1.62
N ARG A 122 0.64 -21.64 1.33
CA ARG A 122 1.28 -22.69 2.14
C ARG A 122 1.55 -22.24 3.57
N ILE A 123 2.03 -21.01 3.76
CA ILE A 123 2.26 -20.46 5.11
C ILE A 123 0.94 -20.39 5.88
N VAL A 124 -0.12 -19.87 5.27
CA VAL A 124 -1.46 -19.80 5.89
C VAL A 124 -1.97 -21.21 6.24
N GLU A 125 -1.82 -22.17 5.35
CA GLU A 125 -2.22 -23.57 5.60
C GLU A 125 -1.44 -24.17 6.78
N THR A 126 -0.12 -24.00 6.82
CA THR A 126 0.70 -24.51 7.93
C THR A 126 0.33 -23.85 9.26
N PHE A 127 0.14 -22.53 9.27
CA PHE A 127 -0.24 -21.79 10.47
C PHE A 127 -1.63 -22.19 10.97
N THR A 128 -2.61 -22.32 10.07
CA THR A 128 -3.96 -22.75 10.43
C THR A 128 -3.97 -24.19 10.94
N SER A 129 -3.17 -25.10 10.35
CA SER A 129 -3.02 -26.47 10.85
C SER A 129 -2.36 -26.50 12.24
N GLN A 130 -1.33 -25.68 12.48
CA GLN A 130 -0.68 -25.58 13.78
C GLN A 130 -1.61 -25.00 14.84
N ALA A 131 -2.34 -23.94 14.51
CA ALA A 131 -3.31 -23.32 15.41
C ALA A 131 -4.41 -24.31 15.80
N LYS A 132 -4.93 -25.08 14.84
CA LYS A 132 -5.89 -26.17 15.12
C LYS A 132 -5.28 -27.24 16.02
N GLY A 133 -4.08 -27.71 15.71
CA GLY A 133 -3.38 -28.70 16.54
C GLY A 133 -3.13 -28.22 17.97
N HIS A 134 -2.78 -26.95 18.16
CA HIS A 134 -2.64 -26.36 19.50
C HIS A 134 -3.96 -26.32 20.26
N LEU A 135 -5.06 -25.88 19.61
CA LEU A 135 -6.38 -25.86 20.23
C LEU A 135 -6.88 -27.27 20.59
N GLU A 136 -6.58 -28.27 19.76
CA GLU A 136 -6.92 -29.67 20.02
C GLU A 136 -6.08 -30.27 21.17
N GLN A 137 -4.80 -29.92 21.27
CA GLN A 137 -3.91 -30.37 22.35
C GLN A 137 -4.24 -29.72 23.70
N GLU A 138 -4.57 -28.44 23.72
CA GLU A 138 -4.92 -27.72 24.95
C GLU A 138 -6.36 -28.01 25.41
N GLY A 139 -7.22 -28.57 24.56
CA GLY A 139 -8.58 -28.98 24.91
C GLY A 139 -9.42 -27.87 25.57
N PRO A 140 -10.43 -28.20 26.40
CA PRO A 140 -11.20 -27.21 27.14
C PRO A 140 -10.36 -26.33 28.08
N SER A 141 -9.16 -26.78 28.47
CA SER A 141 -8.22 -26.03 29.31
C SER A 141 -7.58 -24.83 28.62
N ALA A 142 -7.57 -24.75 27.28
CA ALA A 142 -7.14 -23.56 26.53
C ALA A 142 -7.97 -22.31 26.90
N PHE A 143 -9.24 -22.53 27.26
CA PHE A 143 -10.19 -21.48 27.64
C PHE A 143 -10.31 -21.31 29.16
N VAL A 144 -9.76 -22.24 29.95
CA VAL A 144 -9.65 -22.08 31.40
C VAL A 144 -8.43 -21.24 31.68
N SER A 145 -8.62 -19.92 31.56
CA SER A 145 -7.62 -18.94 32.00
C SER A 145 -7.13 -19.32 33.40
N THR A 146 -5.83 -19.57 33.46
CA THR A 146 -4.93 -19.61 34.61
C THR A 146 -5.37 -18.64 35.70
N SER A 147 -6.32 -19.06 36.52
CA SER A 147 -6.68 -18.43 37.79
C SER A 147 -5.75 -18.99 38.86
N THR A 148 -4.45 -19.02 38.57
CA THR A 148 -3.44 -19.51 39.51
C THR A 148 -3.05 -18.32 40.37
N SER A 149 -3.79 -18.17 41.46
CA SER A 149 -3.32 -17.75 42.78
C SER A 149 -2.01 -16.94 42.78
N ILE A 150 -2.13 -15.62 42.67
CA ILE A 150 -1.18 -14.78 43.39
C ILE A 150 -1.60 -14.90 44.86
N ASP A 151 -0.94 -15.82 45.56
CA ASP A 151 -0.85 -15.83 47.01
C ASP A 151 -0.38 -14.45 47.48
N SER A 152 -1.35 -13.59 47.77
CA SER A 152 -1.13 -12.34 48.46
C SER A 152 -0.95 -12.69 49.93
N ARG A 153 0.33 -12.81 50.29
CA ARG A 153 0.86 -12.97 51.64
C ARG A 153 -0.02 -12.25 52.68
N SER A 154 -0.50 -13.05 53.62
CA SER A 154 -0.97 -12.62 54.92
C SER A 154 0.08 -11.72 55.60
N CYS A 155 -0.23 -10.43 55.74
CA CYS A 155 0.36 -9.56 56.75
C CYS A 155 -0.75 -9.09 57.69
N THR A 156 -0.72 -9.64 58.90
CA THR A 156 -1.55 -9.29 60.05
C THR A 156 -1.18 -7.93 60.66
N GLU A 157 -2.22 -7.21 61.12
CA GLU A 157 -2.24 -6.16 62.17
C GLU A 157 -1.62 -4.78 61.81
N ARG A 158 -2.17 -3.60 62.15
CA ARG A 158 -3.16 -3.14 63.15
C ARG A 158 -3.53 -1.66 62.85
N GLY A 159 -4.78 -1.21 63.04
CA GLY A 159 -5.09 0.22 63.18
C GLY A 159 -6.52 0.66 62.75
N PRO A 160 -7.35 1.28 63.63
CA PRO A 160 -8.78 1.48 63.37
C PRO A 160 -9.14 2.90 62.90
N ARG A 161 -9.89 3.03 61.78
CA ARG A 161 -10.89 4.10 61.52
C ARG A 161 -11.88 3.67 60.43
N PRO A 162 -13.20 3.63 60.67
CA PRO A 162 -14.17 3.44 59.61
C PRO A 162 -14.63 4.81 59.06
N CYS A 163 -14.07 5.22 57.92
CA CYS A 163 -14.79 6.11 57.01
C CYS A 163 -15.81 5.25 56.24
N ARG A 164 -17.08 5.56 56.45
CA ARG A 164 -18.23 4.89 55.86
C ARG A 164 -18.16 4.95 54.32
N PRO A 165 -18.11 3.81 53.59
CA PRO A 165 -18.37 3.80 52.17
C PRO A 165 -19.89 3.73 51.90
N PRO A 166 -20.40 4.29 50.79
CA PRO A 166 -21.78 4.09 50.35
C PRO A 166 -22.01 2.61 49.94
N PRO A 167 -23.28 2.13 49.94
CA PRO A 167 -23.58 0.74 49.64
C PRO A 167 -23.52 0.50 48.13
N SER A 168 -22.35 0.13 47.63
CA SER A 168 -22.19 -0.42 46.28
C SER A 168 -22.44 -1.92 46.33
N ALA A 169 -23.41 -2.38 45.55
CA ALA A 169 -23.97 -3.72 45.57
C ALA A 169 -22.91 -4.86 45.52
N PRO A 170 -23.16 -5.99 46.20
CA PRO A 170 -22.21 -7.09 46.38
C PRO A 170 -21.90 -7.91 45.11
N ASN A 171 -22.36 -7.50 43.93
CA ASN A 171 -22.22 -8.25 42.68
C ASN A 171 -21.13 -7.69 41.74
N ASP A 172 -20.66 -6.45 41.92
CA ASP A 172 -19.69 -5.86 40.97
C ASP A 172 -18.24 -6.33 41.16
N LEU A 173 -17.92 -7.05 42.24
CA LEU A 173 -16.61 -7.69 42.42
C LEU A 173 -16.46 -9.02 41.67
N LEU A 174 -17.56 -9.62 41.20
CA LEU A 174 -17.57 -10.87 40.42
C LEU A 174 -17.79 -10.63 38.92
N LEU A 175 -18.23 -9.44 38.53
CA LEU A 175 -18.40 -9.07 37.14
C LEU A 175 -17.07 -8.64 36.52
N ALA A 176 -16.26 -9.67 36.23
CA ALA A 176 -15.18 -9.79 35.25
C ALA A 176 -14.20 -8.60 35.10
N PRO A 177 -12.88 -8.82 35.20
CA PRO A 177 -11.84 -7.84 34.83
C PRO A 177 -12.11 -7.14 33.48
N TYR A 178 -12.74 -7.87 32.54
CA TYR A 178 -13.14 -7.33 31.24
C TYR A 178 -14.22 -6.26 31.30
N ARG A 179 -15.19 -6.34 32.22
CA ARG A 179 -16.25 -5.31 32.35
C ARG A 179 -15.65 -3.99 32.80
N ARG A 180 -14.69 -4.02 33.72
CA ARG A 180 -14.01 -2.83 34.20
C ARG A 180 -13.11 -2.23 33.12
N TRP A 181 -12.35 -3.06 32.40
CA TRP A 181 -11.56 -2.61 31.26
C TRP A 181 -12.44 -2.01 30.15
N PHE A 182 -13.53 -2.68 29.79
CA PHE A 182 -14.47 -2.22 28.78
C PHE A 182 -15.11 -0.88 29.17
N LEU A 183 -15.54 -0.72 30.42
CA LEU A 183 -16.08 0.56 30.88
C LEU A 183 -15.01 1.65 30.90
N ASP A 184 -13.78 1.35 31.35
CA ASP A 184 -12.69 2.34 31.34
C ASP A 184 -12.31 2.79 29.92
N HIS A 185 -12.47 1.93 28.91
CA HIS A 185 -12.01 2.22 27.54
C HIS A 185 -13.14 2.61 26.58
N PHE A 186 -14.39 2.27 26.89
CA PHE A 186 -15.54 2.44 25.99
C PHE A 186 -16.78 3.07 26.64
N ALA A 187 -16.80 3.37 27.95
CA ALA A 187 -17.99 3.96 28.58
C ALA A 187 -18.26 5.43 28.19
N PHE A 188 -17.32 6.11 27.52
CA PHE A 188 -17.52 7.50 27.11
C PHE A 188 -17.20 7.73 25.62
N PRO A 189 -18.07 7.30 24.69
CA PRO A 189 -17.87 7.61 23.27
C PRO A 189 -18.24 9.06 22.93
N TYR A 190 -19.12 9.72 23.71
CA TYR A 190 -19.60 11.08 23.42
C TYR A 190 -20.07 11.81 24.67
N LEU A 191 -19.17 12.33 25.50
CA LEU A 191 -19.46 13.42 26.47
C LEU A 191 -18.16 13.84 27.16
N THR A 192 -17.30 14.58 26.43
CA THR A 192 -16.36 15.47 27.11
C THR A 192 -17.16 16.70 27.55
N ALA A 193 -16.99 17.13 28.80
CA ALA A 193 -17.63 18.32 29.37
C ALA A 193 -17.17 19.65 28.72
N ALA A 194 -16.60 19.60 27.51
CA ALA A 194 -16.19 20.75 26.72
C ALA A 194 -17.29 21.25 25.77
N ASP A 195 -18.46 20.61 25.77
CA ASP A 195 -19.65 21.00 24.98
C ASP A 195 -20.78 21.59 25.85
N LYS A 196 -20.41 22.31 26.92
CA LYS A 196 -21.32 23.18 27.68
C LYS A 196 -20.74 24.57 27.85
#